data_AF-W1XRN5-F1
#
_entry.id   AF-W1XRN5-F1
#
_cell.length_a   1.000
_cell.length_b   1.000
_cell.length_c   1.000
_cell.angle_alpha   90.00
_cell.angle_beta   90.00
_cell.angle_gamma   90.00
#
_symmetry.space_group_name_H-M   'P 1'
#
loop_
_entity.id
_entity.type
_entity.pdbx_description
1 polymer ?
#
loop_
_entity_poly.entity_id
_entity_poly.type
_entity_poly.pdbx_seq_one_letter_code
_entity_poly.pdbx_strand_id
1 'polypeptide(L)'
;GYIAPDNLTITLSVGHSLFDERFGLAPQMPKKLQKMTRFPNDSLDAALCHGDVLLQICANTQDTVIHALRDIIKHTPDLLSVRWKREG
;
A
#
# COMPACT_ATOMS: atom_id res chain seq x y z
N GLY A 1 -1.22 16.40 22.41
CA GLY A 1 -1.90 17.30 21.47
C GLY A 1 -3.07 16.54 20.87
N TYR A 2 -4.21 17.20 20.69
CA TYR A 2 -5.36 16.59 20.03
C TYR A 2 -5.04 16.31 18.56
N ILE A 3 -5.41 15.12 18.06
CA ILE A 3 -5.31 14.75 16.64
C ILE A 3 -6.75 14.68 16.12
N ALA A 4 -7.10 15.58 15.20
CA ALA A 4 -8.43 15.60 14.62
C ALA A 4 -8.58 14.45 13.60
N PRO A 5 -9.72 13.75 13.55
CA PRO A 5 -9.91 12.63 12.63
C PRO A 5 -10.03 13.06 11.17
N ASP A 6 -10.56 14.26 10.87
CA ASP A 6 -10.59 14.86 9.53
C ASP A 6 -11.12 13.94 8.40
N ASN A 7 -12.17 13.15 8.70
CA ASN A 7 -12.70 12.09 7.83
C ASN A 7 -11.63 11.13 7.27
N LEU A 8 -10.55 10.92 8.04
CA LEU A 8 -9.46 10.03 7.69
C LEU A 8 -9.99 8.60 7.54
N THR A 9 -9.70 8.02 6.38
CA THR A 9 -9.87 6.60 6.10
C THR A 9 -8.53 6.03 5.66
N ILE A 10 -8.22 4.83 6.14
CA ILE A 10 -7.05 4.07 5.71
C ILE A 10 -7.55 2.70 5.26
N THR A 11 -7.40 2.41 3.98
CA THR A 11 -7.74 1.10 3.40
C THR A 11 -6.47 0.32 3.18
N LEU A 12 -6.37 -0.84 3.83
CA LEU A 12 -5.28 -1.79 3.63
C LEU A 12 -5.65 -2.82 2.58
N SER A 13 -4.72 -3.12 1.68
CA SER A 13 -4.82 -4.19 0.71
C SER A 13 -3.50 -4.94 0.60
N VAL A 14 -3.58 -6.21 0.23
CA VAL A 14 -2.40 -7.10 0.10
C VAL A 14 -2.20 -7.49 -1.37
N GLY A 15 -0.95 -7.44 -1.81
CA GLY A 15 -0.57 -7.83 -3.16
C GLY A 15 -0.24 -9.31 -3.28
N HIS A 16 -0.17 -9.81 -4.52
CA HIS A 16 0.15 -11.21 -4.80
C HIS A 16 1.48 -11.65 -4.14
N SER A 17 2.50 -10.78 -4.10
CA SER A 17 3.82 -11.15 -3.59
C SER A 17 3.81 -11.48 -2.10
N LEU A 18 2.83 -11.01 -1.32
CA LEU A 18 2.70 -11.39 0.09
C LEU A 18 2.42 -12.90 0.29
N PHE A 19 1.92 -13.58 -0.75
CA PHE A 19 1.56 -14.99 -0.71
C PHE A 19 2.67 -15.92 -1.25
N ASP A 20 3.90 -15.43 -1.38
CA ASP A 20 5.06 -16.27 -1.66
C ASP A 20 5.46 -17.12 -0.43
N GLU A 21 6.60 -17.80 -0.52
CA GLU A 21 7.08 -18.72 0.50
C GLU A 21 7.47 -18.07 1.83
N ARG A 22 7.61 -16.73 1.90
CA ARG A 22 8.13 -16.03 3.10
C ARG A 22 7.26 -16.24 4.35
N PHE A 23 5.94 -16.39 4.16
CA PHE A 23 4.97 -16.39 5.27
C PHE A 23 4.09 -17.64 5.32
N GLY A 24 4.26 -18.59 4.41
CA GLY A 24 3.40 -19.79 4.34
C GLY A 24 1.94 -19.50 3.99
N LEU A 25 1.66 -18.33 3.41
CA LEU A 25 0.29 -17.87 3.13
C LEU A 25 -0.27 -18.37 1.80
N ALA A 26 0.54 -19.00 0.94
CA ALA A 26 0.13 -19.46 -0.38
C ALA A 26 -1.26 -20.18 -0.42
N PRO A 27 -1.62 -21.06 0.55
CA PRO A 27 -2.94 -21.72 0.55
C PRO A 27 -4.13 -20.77 0.79
N GLN A 28 -3.88 -19.57 1.33
CA GLN A 28 -4.90 -18.56 1.63
C GLN A 28 -5.04 -17.49 0.54
N MET A 29 -4.29 -17.63 -0.56
CA MET A 29 -4.33 -16.65 -1.64
C MET A 29 -5.73 -16.59 -2.27
N PRO A 30 -6.37 -15.41 -2.34
CA PRO A 30 -7.67 -15.26 -2.97
C PRO A 30 -7.61 -15.71 -4.45
N LYS A 31 -8.59 -16.50 -4.89
CA LYS A 31 -8.60 -17.13 -6.24
C LYS A 31 -8.44 -16.17 -7.42
N LYS A 32 -8.81 -14.89 -7.24
CA LYS A 32 -8.75 -13.86 -8.29
C LYS A 32 -7.55 -12.91 -8.12
N LEU A 33 -6.77 -13.06 -7.07
CA LEU A 33 -5.58 -12.25 -6.85
C LEU A 33 -4.49 -12.71 -7.82
N GLN A 34 -4.06 -11.80 -8.70
CA GLN A 34 -3.03 -12.05 -9.69
C GLN A 34 -2.06 -10.87 -9.74
N LYS A 35 -0.82 -11.11 -10.17
CA LYS A 35 0.11 -10.03 -10.49
C LYS A 35 -0.40 -9.27 -11.71
N MET A 36 -0.36 -7.94 -11.66
CA MET A 36 -0.75 -7.11 -12.81
C MET A 36 0.14 -7.43 -14.03
N THR A 37 -0.50 -7.71 -15.15
CA THR A 37 0.17 -7.95 -16.44
C THR A 37 0.21 -6.67 -17.26
N ARG A 38 1.10 -6.62 -18.24
CA ARG A 38 1.11 -5.54 -19.24
C ARG A 38 -0.08 -5.68 -20.18
N PHE A 39 -0.71 -4.56 -20.49
CA PHE A 39 -1.67 -4.41 -21.59
C PHE A 39 -1.00 -3.73 -22.79
N PRO A 40 -1.57 -3.86 -24.00
CA PRO A 40 -1.15 -3.06 -25.15
C PRO A 40 -1.17 -1.56 -24.81
N ASN A 41 -0.14 -0.83 -25.22
CA ASN A 41 0.12 0.59 -24.91
C ASN A 41 0.52 0.94 -23.47
N ASP A 42 0.76 -0.04 -22.60
CA ASP A 42 1.34 0.26 -21.29
C ASP A 42 2.81 0.65 -21.40
N SER A 43 3.17 1.77 -20.76
CA SER A 43 4.55 2.16 -20.49
C SER A 43 4.89 1.95 -19.01
N LEU A 44 4.74 0.73 -18.51
CA LEU A 44 4.92 0.41 -17.09
C LEU A 44 6.38 0.61 -16.65
N ASP A 45 6.57 1.48 -15.66
CA ASP A 45 7.78 1.52 -14.83
C ASP A 45 7.67 0.46 -13.72
N ALA A 46 8.58 -0.51 -13.71
CA ALA A 46 8.61 -1.58 -12.73
C ALA A 46 8.79 -1.08 -11.29
N ALA A 47 9.44 0.08 -11.09
CA ALA A 47 9.60 0.70 -9.79
C ALA A 47 8.26 1.21 -9.22
N LEU A 48 7.31 1.58 -10.09
CA LEU A 48 5.98 2.09 -9.74
C LEU A 48 4.88 0.99 -9.79
N CYS A 49 5.27 -0.27 -9.93
CA CYS A 49 4.35 -1.40 -10.01
C CYS A 49 4.46 -2.32 -8.80
N HIS A 50 3.31 -2.92 -8.45
CA HIS A 50 3.17 -3.98 -7.44
C HIS A 50 3.62 -3.56 -6.02
N GLY A 51 3.67 -4.54 -5.11
CA GLY A 51 4.02 -4.37 -3.70
C GLY A 51 3.34 -5.45 -2.86
N ASP A 52 3.90 -5.75 -1.68
CA ASP A 52 3.31 -6.71 -0.74
C ASP A 52 2.04 -6.16 -0.09
N VAL A 53 2.06 -4.85 0.23
CA VAL A 53 0.96 -4.13 0.88
C VAL A 53 0.74 -2.80 0.16
N LEU A 54 -0.53 -2.42 0.00
CA LEU A 54 -0.95 -1.10 -0.46
C LEU A 54 -1.79 -0.45 0.64
N LEU A 55 -1.52 0.82 0.93
CA LEU A 55 -2.33 1.66 1.80
C LEU A 55 -2.92 2.80 0.97
N GLN A 56 -4.25 2.91 0.95
CA GLN A 56 -4.95 4.08 0.45
C GLN A 56 -5.35 4.94 1.65
N ILE A 57 -4.86 6.17 1.69
CA ILE A 57 -5.11 7.12 2.77
C ILE A 57 -5.90 8.29 2.18
N CYS A 58 -7.08 8.57 2.72
CA CYS A 58 -7.93 9.68 2.29
C CYS A 58 -8.39 10.47 3.51
N ALA A 59 -8.35 11.79 3.44
CA ALA A 59 -8.85 12.72 4.46
C ALA A 59 -9.32 14.01 3.76
N ASN A 60 -9.97 14.93 4.49
CA ASN A 60 -10.36 16.21 3.88
C ASN A 60 -9.16 17.12 3.60
N THR A 61 -8.04 16.94 4.32
CA THR A 61 -6.82 17.74 4.14
C THR A 61 -5.58 16.88 3.87
N GLN A 62 -4.67 17.42 3.06
CA GLN A 62 -3.40 16.77 2.73
C GLN A 62 -2.51 16.60 3.97
N ASP A 63 -2.56 17.53 4.92
CA ASP A 63 -1.77 17.46 6.15
C ASP A 63 -2.15 16.24 6.99
N THR A 64 -3.44 15.90 7.09
CA THR A 64 -3.90 14.68 7.78
C THR A 64 -3.35 13.42 7.08
N VAL A 65 -3.37 13.38 5.74
CA VAL A 65 -2.83 12.26 4.95
C VAL A 65 -1.33 12.08 5.20
N ILE A 66 -0.56 13.17 5.11
CA ILE A 66 0.90 13.16 5.33
C ILE A 66 1.22 12.79 6.77
N HIS A 67 0.46 13.30 7.74
CA HIS A 67 0.61 12.96 9.15
C HIS A 67 0.41 11.46 9.37
N ALA A 68 -0.69 10.88 8.87
CA ALA A 68 -0.97 9.46 8.99
C ALA A 68 0.13 8.59 8.34
N LEU A 69 0.58 8.96 7.13
CA LEU A 69 1.68 8.26 6.45
C LEU A 69 2.98 8.30 7.28
N ARG A 70 3.35 9.46 7.82
CA ARG A 70 4.55 9.61 8.66
C ARG A 70 4.46 8.76 9.92
N ASP A 71 3.29 8.74 10.55
CA ASP A 71 3.07 7.95 11.76
C ASP A 71 3.24 6.45 11.52
N ILE A 72 2.72 5.95 10.39
CA ILE A 72 2.89 4.55 9.98
C ILE A 72 4.37 4.21 9.75
N ILE A 73 5.09 5.02 8.96
CA ILE A 73 6.51 4.79 8.67
C ILE A 73 7.34 4.81 9.96
N LYS A 74 7.05 5.74 10.86
CA LYS A 74 7.74 5.88 12.15
C LYS A 74 7.61 4.63 13.01
N HIS A 75 6.47 3.93 12.98
CA HIS A 75 6.22 2.76 13.81
C HIS A 75 6.49 1.42 13.11
N THR A 76 6.90 1.42 11.84
CA THR A 76 7.18 0.20 11.07
C THR A 76 8.52 0.20 10.31
N PRO A 77 9.59 0.87 10.78
CA PRO A 77 10.81 1.08 9.98
C PRO A 77 11.53 -0.23 9.59
N ASP A 78 11.47 -1.25 10.45
CA ASP A 78 12.12 -2.55 10.22
C ASP A 78 11.24 -3.55 9.47
N LEU A 79 9.95 -3.22 9.26
CA LEU A 79 8.95 -4.11 8.69
C LEU A 79 8.45 -3.65 7.32
N LEU A 80 8.40 -2.33 7.09
CA LEU A 80 7.87 -1.73 5.86
C LEU A 80 8.89 -0.79 5.23
N SER A 81 9.04 -0.91 3.92
CA SER A 81 9.78 0.04 3.09
C SER A 81 8.87 0.60 2.01
N VAL A 82 8.91 1.91 1.79
CA VAL A 82 8.09 2.57 0.77
C VAL A 82 8.63 2.23 -0.61
N ARG A 83 7.89 1.40 -1.35
CA ARG A 83 8.25 1.03 -2.74
C ARG A 83 7.98 2.17 -3.72
N TRP A 84 6.80 2.74 -3.66
CA TRP A 84 6.37 3.90 -4.45
C TRP A 84 5.19 4.57 -3.75
N LYS A 85 4.88 5.81 -4.14
CA LYS A 85 3.72 6.57 -3.66
C LYS A 85 3.14 7.38 -4.81
N ARG A 86 1.81 7.51 -4.85
CA ARG A 86 1.10 8.46 -5.69
C ARG A 86 0.16 9.27 -4.81
N GLU A 87 0.11 10.57 -5.06
CA GLU A 87 -0.79 11.51 -4.39
C GLU A 87 -1.80 12.02 -5.42
N GLY A 88 -2.97 12.45 -4.95
CA GLY A 88 -4.07 12.96 -5.76
C GLY A 88 -4.85 14.03 -5.03
#